data_AF-A0A960ULQ8-F1
#
_entry.id   AF-A0A960ULQ8-F1
#
_cell.length_a   1.000
_cell.length_b   1.000
_cell.length_c   1.000
_cell.angle_alpha   90.00
_cell.angle_beta   90.00
_cell.angle_gamma   90.00
#
_symmetry.space_group_name_H-M   'P 1'
#
loop_
_entity.id
_entity.type
_entity.pdbx_description
1 polymer ?
#
loop_
_entity_poly.entity_id
_entity_poly.type
_entity_poly.pdbx_seq_one_letter_code
_entity_poly.pdbx_strand_id
1 'polypeptide(L)' 'MEQITMHQKGNRTVVVMDEQEDPEARSGNCSSCGQAGVRTYQYGMCRSCLAARLKGMQEFIDEQRKEIFGDR' A
#
# COMPACT_ATOMS: atom_id res chain seq x y z
N MET A 1 -7.57 21.02 -4.55
CA MET A 1 -6.83 21.87 -3.60
C MET A 1 -6.77 21.09 -2.29
N GLU A 2 -5.61 20.56 -1.94
CA GLU A 2 -5.40 19.78 -0.70
C GLU A 2 -5.13 20.76 0.46
N GLN A 3 -5.84 20.62 1.58
CA GLN A 3 -5.58 21.40 2.79
C GLN A 3 -4.57 20.67 3.67
N ILE A 4 -3.40 21.27 3.86
CA ILE A 4 -2.39 20.81 4.82
C ILE A 4 -2.62 21.56 6.13
N THR A 5 -2.93 20.86 7.22
CA THR A 5 -2.99 21.41 8.57
C THR A 5 -1.68 21.10 9.30
N MET A 6 -0.85 22.13 9.54
CA MET A 6 0.40 21.97 10.29
C MET A 6 0.18 22.21 11.78
N HIS A 7 0.33 21.17 12.60
CA HIS A 7 0.42 21.30 14.06
C HIS A 7 1.88 21.25 14.52
N GLN A 8 2.38 22.37 15.03
CA GLN A 8 3.76 22.48 15.54
C GLN A 8 3.76 22.23 17.06
N LYS A 9 4.34 21.12 17.50
CA LYS A 9 4.63 20.84 18.92
C LYS A 9 6.13 20.50 19.07
N GLY A 10 6.94 21.51 19.41
CA GLY A 10 8.38 21.37 19.65
C GLY A 10 9.20 21.01 18.40
N ASN A 11 10.53 20.92 18.56
CA ASN A 11 11.56 20.68 17.51
C ASN A 11 11.42 19.34 16.72
N ARG A 12 10.24 18.71 16.73
CA ARG A 12 9.94 17.51 15.95
C ARG A 12 8.81 17.80 14.98
N THR A 13 9.16 17.93 13.71
CA THR A 13 8.20 17.77 12.62
C THR A 13 7.80 16.30 12.58
N VAL A 14 6.60 15.98 13.07
CA VAL A 14 5.98 14.66 12.93
C VAL A 14 5.01 14.75 11.76
N VAL A 15 5.36 14.11 10.64
CA VAL A 15 4.41 13.92 9.54
C VAL A 15 3.54 12.73 9.93
N VAL A 16 2.37 13.01 10.51
CA VAL A 16 1.32 12.01 10.63
C VAL A 16 0.65 11.97 9.26
N MET A 17 0.97 10.95 8.46
CA MET A 17 0.12 10.60 7.33
C MET A 17 -1.11 9.94 7.94
N ASP A 18 -2.23 10.67 8.03
CA ASP A 18 -3.52 10.03 8.20
C ASP A 18 -3.62 8.95 7.13
N GLU A 19 -3.81 7.69 7.55
CA GLU A 19 -4.13 6.60 6.65
C GLU A 19 -5.39 7.03 5.90
N GLN A 20 -5.22 7.52 4.65
CA GLN A 20 -6.34 7.72 3.75
C GLN A 20 -6.96 6.34 3.55
N GLU A 21 -7.98 6.03 4.34
CA GLU A 21 -8.93 4.99 4.01
C GLU A 21 -9.52 5.37 2.66
N ASP A 22 -8.99 4.74 1.61
CA ASP A 22 -9.41 4.96 0.24
C ASP A 22 -10.93 4.71 0.15
N PRO A 23 -11.74 5.76 -0.04
CA PRO A 23 -13.20 5.65 -0.02
C PRO A 23 -13.73 4.85 -1.22
N GLU A 24 -12.85 4.43 -2.14
CA GLU A 24 -13.18 3.58 -3.28
C GLU A 24 -12.85 2.09 -3.08
N ALA A 25 -12.47 1.67 -1.87
CA ALA A 25 -12.38 0.25 -1.54
C ALA A 25 -13.79 -0.39 -1.44
N ARG A 26 -14.52 -0.36 -2.55
CA ARG A 26 -15.84 -0.95 -2.72
C ARG A 26 -15.68 -2.46 -2.59
N SER A 27 -16.44 -3.04 -1.67
CA SER A 27 -16.62 -4.49 -1.63
C SER A 27 -17.17 -4.95 -2.98
N GLY A 28 -16.46 -5.85 -3.65
CA GLY A 28 -16.77 -6.32 -4.98
C GLY A 28 -16.31 -7.76 -5.19
N ASN A 29 -16.40 -8.23 -6.42
CA ASN A 29 -15.86 -9.54 -6.79
C ASN A 29 -14.41 -9.37 -7.21
N CYS A 30 -13.50 -10.18 -6.65
CA CYS A 30 -12.10 -10.17 -7.06
C CYS A 30 -11.96 -10.53 -8.54
N SER A 31 -11.32 -9.67 -9.33
CA SER A 31 -11.13 -9.89 -10.78
C SER A 31 -10.20 -11.07 -11.11
N SER A 32 -9.47 -11.62 -10.13
CA SER A 32 -8.57 -12.76 -10.33
C SER A 32 -9.15 -14.09 -9.84
N CYS A 33 -9.62 -14.16 -8.59
CA CYS A 33 -10.15 -15.41 -8.01
C CYS A 33 -11.68 -15.49 -8.00
N GLY A 34 -12.39 -14.42 -8.38
CA GLY A 34 -13.85 -14.37 -8.43
C GLY A 34 -14.56 -14.29 -7.08
N GLN A 35 -13.83 -14.30 -5.95
CA GLN A 35 -14.43 -14.23 -4.62
C GLN A 35 -15.27 -12.96 -4.46
N ALA A 36 -16.54 -13.11 -4.09
CA ALA A 36 -17.50 -12.02 -3.93
C ALA A 36 -17.46 -11.42 -2.52
N GLY A 37 -17.90 -10.17 -2.38
CA GLY A 37 -18.02 -9.48 -1.09
C GLY A 37 -16.67 -9.19 -0.41
N VAL A 38 -15.56 -9.27 -1.14
CA VAL A 38 -14.23 -8.97 -0.61
C VAL A 38 -13.86 -7.53 -0.88
N ARG A 39 -13.07 -6.95 0.02
CA ARG A 39 -12.42 -5.66 -0.25
C ARG A 39 -11.49 -5.83 -1.44
N THR A 40 -11.80 -5.13 -2.52
CA THR A 40 -10.93 -5.05 -3.69
C THR A 40 -10.03 -3.83 -3.60
N TYR A 41 -8.85 -3.95 -4.17
CA TYR A 41 -7.82 -2.91 -4.22
C TYR A 41 -7.54 -2.58 -5.70
N GLN A 42 -6.33 -2.09 -5.99
CA GLN A 42 -5.86 -1.89 -7.37
C GLN A 42 -6.13 -3.12 -8.25
N TYR A 43 -6.50 -2.86 -9.50
CA TYR A 43 -6.89 -3.87 -10.49
C TYR A 43 -8.13 -4.70 -10.12
N GLY A 44 -8.95 -4.25 -9.16
CA GLY A 44 -10.15 -4.99 -8.73
C GLY A 44 -9.81 -6.32 -8.03
N MET A 45 -8.59 -6.47 -7.53
CA MET A 45 -8.13 -7.72 -6.92
C MET A 45 -8.30 -7.70 -5.40
N CYS A 46 -8.57 -8.86 -4.82
CA CYS A 46 -8.41 -9.04 -3.38
C CYS A 46 -6.93 -8.99 -2.99
N ARG A 47 -6.67 -8.77 -1.70
CA ARG A 47 -5.31 -8.66 -1.14
C ARG A 47 -4.39 -9.81 -1.56
N SER A 48 -4.86 -11.05 -1.49
CA SER A 48 -4.04 -12.24 -1.80
C SER A 48 -3.64 -12.31 -3.28
N CYS A 49 -4.59 -12.04 -4.19
CA CYS A 49 -4.32 -12.02 -5.62
C CYS A 49 -3.39 -10.87 -6.02
N LEU A 50 -3.60 -9.68 -5.42
CA LEU A 50 -2.74 -8.54 -5.65
C LEU A 50 -1.31 -8.80 -5.17
N ALA A 51 -1.14 -9.39 -3.98
CA ALA A 51 0.16 -9.78 -3.45
C ALA A 51 0.88 -10.80 -4.35
N ALA A 52 0.15 -11.80 -4.87
CA ALA A 52 0.71 -12.77 -5.81
C ALA A 52 1.17 -12.10 -7.11
N ARG A 53 0.39 -11.15 -7.65
CA ARG A 53 0.74 -10.39 -8.85
C ARG A 53 1.99 -9.53 -8.66
N LEU A 54 2.16 -8.95 -7.47
CA LEU A 54 3.28 -8.06 -7.15
C LEU A 54 4.51 -8.79 -6.57
N LYS A 55 4.46 -10.12 -6.42
CA LYS A 55 5.53 -10.91 -5.80
C LYS A 55 6.89 -10.68 -6.47
N GLY A 56 6.94 -10.65 -7.80
CA GLY A 56 8.20 -10.40 -8.51
C GLY A 56 8.78 -9.00 -8.26
N MET A 57 7.92 -7.98 -8.10
CA MET A 57 8.38 -6.63 -7.72
C MET A 57 8.91 -6.61 -6.29
N GLN A 58 8.24 -7.31 -5.36
CA GLN A 58 8.70 -7.45 -3.99
C GLN A 58 10.06 -8.16 -3.91
N GLU A 59 10.22 -9.28 -4.63
CA GLU A 59 11.48 -10.03 -4.70
C GLU A 59 12.62 -9.18 -5.25
N PHE A 60 12.38 -8.44 -6.33
CA PHE A 60 13.35 -7.50 -6.88
C PHE A 60 13.75 -6.43 -5.85
N ILE A 61 12.79 -5.81 -5.16
CA ILE A 61 13.08 -4.81 -4.12
C ILE A 61 13.92 -5.43 -3.00
N ASP A 62 13.61 -6.65 -2.58
CA ASP A 62 14.33 -7.34 -1.52
C ASP A 62 15.77 -7.70 -1.93
N GLU A 63 15.99 -8.08 -3.19
CA GLU A 63 17.32 -8.27 -3.76
C GLU A 63 18.11 -6.97 -3.79
N GLN A 64 17.54 -5.90 -4.33
CA GLN A 64 18.19 -4.59 -4.37
C GLN A 64 18.49 -4.04 -2.97
N ARG A 65 17.60 -4.28 -1.99
CA ARG A 65 17.82 -3.90 -0.61
C ARG A 65 19.01 -4.65 0.00
N LYS A 66 19.15 -5.94 -0.28
CA LYS A 66 20.33 -6.72 0.15
C LYS A 66 21.61 -6.21 -0.51
N GLU A 67 21.57 -5.83 -1.78
CA GLU A 67 22.75 -5.26 -2.45
C GLU A 67 23.17 -3.91 -1.83
N ILE A 68 22.22 -3.03 -1.54
CA ILE A 68 22.50 -1.68 -1.02
C ILE A 68 22.91 -1.72 0.47
N PHE A 69 22.29 -2.59 1.27
CA PHE A 69 22.43 -2.58 2.73
C PHE A 69 23.09 -3.84 3.30
N GLY A 70 23.42 -4.84 2.49
CA GLY A 70 23.95 -6.14 2.95
C GLY A 70 25.40 -6.11 3.44
N ASP A 71 26.17 -5.07 3.09
CA ASP A 71 27.54 -4.83 3.55
C ASP A 71 27.63 -3.85 4.76
N ARG A 72 26.52 -3.65 5.48
CA ARG A 72 26.46 -2.87 6.73
C ARG A 72 26.13 -3.77 7.93
#